data_AF-A0A7M4DHU4-F1
#
_entry.id   AF-A0A7M4DHU4-F1
#
_cell.length_a   1.000
_cell.length_b   1.000
_cell.length_c   1.000
_cell.angle_alpha   90.00
_cell.angle_beta   90.00
_cell.angle_gamma   90.00
#
_symmetry.space_group_name_H-M   'P 1'
#
loop_
_entity.id
_entity.type
_entity.pdbx_description
1 polymer ?
#
loop_
_entity_poly.entity_id
_entity_poly.type
_entity_poly.pdbx_seq_one_letter_code
_entity_poly.pdbx_strand_id
1 'polypeptide(L)' 'MRDAPLDIPPAAIGIPIRPLDPPIPVKVWVSFPRTGFVQVDGRATAYSPRAGRVEFIDEHGRNGAVWVWATAIQRR' A
#
# COMPACT_ATOMS: atom_id res chain seq x y z
N MET A 1 14.28 -6.56 15.76
CA MET A 1 14.35 -6.40 14.30
C MET A 1 12.92 -6.17 13.80
N ARG A 2 12.62 -5.00 13.22
CA ARG A 2 11.27 -4.58 12.82
C ARG A 2 10.81 -5.32 11.57
N ASP A 3 9.55 -5.71 11.51
CA ASP A 3 8.94 -6.27 10.30
C ASP A 3 8.38 -5.12 9.45
N ALA A 4 9.19 -4.62 8.52
CA ALA A 4 8.78 -3.56 7.60
C ALA A 4 7.96 -4.16 6.45
N PRO A 5 6.93 -3.47 5.94
CA PRO A 5 6.17 -3.95 4.80
C PRO A 5 7.07 -4.09 3.56
N LEU A 6 6.76 -5.06 2.71
CA LEU A 6 7.41 -5.26 1.44
C LEU A 6 6.72 -4.43 0.35
N ASP A 7 7.47 -3.51 -0.24
CA ASP A 7 7.08 -2.88 -1.49
C ASP A 7 7.09 -3.90 -2.63
N ILE A 8 6.20 -3.70 -3.60
CA ILE A 8 6.40 -4.33 -4.91
C ILE A 8 7.69 -3.78 -5.56
N PRO A 9 8.34 -4.53 -6.46
CA PRO A 9 9.53 -4.04 -7.16
C PRO A 9 9.26 -2.72 -7.89
N PRO A 10 10.19 -1.74 -7.90
CA PRO A 10 9.97 -0.45 -8.55
C PRO A 10 9.55 -0.54 -10.03
N ALA A 11 10.12 -1.50 -10.78
CA ALA A 11 9.75 -1.76 -12.18
C ALA A 11 8.29 -2.24 -12.35
N ALA A 12 7.69 -2.80 -11.30
CA ALA A 12 6.31 -3.27 -11.31
C ALA A 12 5.28 -2.17 -11.05
N ILE A 13 5.68 -1.03 -10.45
CA ILE A 13 4.78 0.11 -10.22
C ILE A 13 4.18 0.55 -11.54
N GLY A 14 4.99 0.72 -12.58
CA GLY A 14 4.53 1.17 -13.89
C GLY A 14 4.17 2.67 -13.93
N ILE A 15 4.01 3.16 -15.15
CA ILE A 15 3.78 4.58 -15.45
C ILE A 15 2.52 4.77 -16.33
N PRO A 16 1.86 5.94 -16.28
CA PRO A 16 2.16 7.08 -15.42
C PRO A 16 1.69 6.87 -13.98
N ILE A 17 2.38 7.51 -13.04
CA ILE A 17 1.93 7.62 -11.64
C ILE A 17 1.09 8.88 -11.51
N ARG A 18 -0.11 8.75 -10.97
CA ARG A 18 -1.04 9.84 -10.70
C ARG A 18 -1.19 10.00 -9.18
N PRO A 19 -0.81 11.15 -8.61
CA PRO A 19 -1.10 11.43 -7.21
C PRO A 19 -2.62 11.55 -6.99
N LEU A 20 -3.06 11.23 -5.78
CA LEU A 20 -4.42 11.41 -5.31
C LEU A 20 -4.43 12.47 -4.22
N ASP A 21 -5.07 13.60 -4.53
CA ASP A 21 -5.34 14.66 -3.59
C ASP A 21 -6.82 15.06 -3.73
N PRO A 22 -7.69 14.72 -2.76
CA PRO A 22 -7.36 14.11 -1.47
C PRO A 22 -7.05 12.60 -1.56
N PRO A 23 -6.29 12.03 -0.60
CA PRO A 23 -6.12 10.59 -0.47
C PRO A 23 -7.45 9.85 -0.29
N ILE A 24 -7.57 8.66 -0.88
CA ILE A 24 -8.81 7.87 -0.86
C ILE A 24 -8.73 6.79 0.23
N PRO A 25 -9.69 6.69 1.17
CA PRO A 25 -9.75 5.59 2.14
C PRO A 25 -9.94 4.23 1.44
N VAL A 26 -9.13 3.25 1.83
CA VAL A 26 -9.13 1.91 1.23
C VAL A 26 -8.87 0.82 2.28
N LYS A 27 -9.26 -0.41 1.95
CA LYS A 27 -8.68 -1.62 2.56
C LYS A 27 -7.60 -2.16 1.64
N VAL A 28 -6.46 -2.54 2.20
CA VAL A 28 -5.32 -3.01 1.42
C VAL A 28 -4.69 -4.25 2.04
N TRP A 29 -4.29 -5.21 1.20
CA TRP A 29 -3.43 -6.31 1.61
C TRP A 29 -1.97 -5.88 1.54
N VAL A 30 -1.28 -5.93 2.68
CA VAL A 30 0.15 -5.60 2.82
C VAL A 30 0.92 -6.85 3.18
N SER A 31 2.06 -7.06 2.53
CA SER A 31 2.96 -8.18 2.83
C SER A 31 4.03 -7.75 3.81
N PHE A 32 4.23 -8.53 4.86
CA PHE A 32 5.30 -8.36 5.84
C PHE A 32 6.19 -9.61 5.84
N PRO A 33 7.52 -9.48 5.94
CA PRO A 33 8.46 -10.60 5.90
C PRO A 33 8.20 -11.71 6.93
N ARG A 34 7.72 -11.39 8.13
CA ARG A 34 7.47 -12.39 9.20
C ARG A 34 6.00 -12.72 9.36
N THR A 35 5.11 -11.73 9.32
CA THR A 35 3.67 -11.94 9.55
C THR A 35 2.94 -12.44 8.30
N GLY A 36 3.52 -12.29 7.10
CA GLY A 36 2.88 -12.63 5.85
C GLY A 36 1.92 -11.54 5.38
N PHE A 37 0.80 -11.92 4.76
CA PHE A 37 -0.18 -10.96 4.23
C PHE A 37 -1.21 -10.58 5.28
N VAL A 38 -1.37 -9.28 5.50
CA VAL A 38 -2.34 -8.72 6.45
C VAL A 38 -3.20 -7.69 5.74
N GLN A 39 -4.51 -7.71 5.98
CA GLN A 39 -5.41 -6.69 5.50
C GLN A 39 -5.49 -5.55 6.51
N VAL A 40 -5.19 -4.33 6.06
CA VAL A 40 -5.22 -3.13 6.89
C VAL A 40 -6.10 -2.05 6.26
N ASP A 41 -6.65 -1.17 7.10
CA ASP A 41 -7.23 0.08 6.63
C ASP A 41 -6.11 1.07 6.31
N GLY A 42 -6.28 1.83 5.23
CA GLY A 42 -5.30 2.81 4.78
C GLY A 42 -5.87 3.91 3.91
N ARG A 43 -4.99 4.72 3.34
CA ARG A 43 -5.29 5.81 2.41
C ARG A 43 -4.43 5.64 1.17
N ALA A 44 -5.07 5.46 0.02
CA ALA A 44 -4.38 5.48 -1.26
C ALA A 44 -4.01 6.93 -1.63
N THR A 45 -2.71 7.17 -1.84
CA THR A 45 -2.14 8.50 -2.11
C THR A 45 -1.65 8.67 -3.54
N ALA A 46 -1.45 7.56 -4.27
CA ALA A 46 -1.14 7.58 -5.70
C ALA A 46 -1.54 6.27 -6.38
N TYR A 47 -1.79 6.32 -7.68
CA TYR A 47 -2.03 5.14 -8.52
C TYR A 47 -1.24 5.17 -9.81
N SER A 48 -0.86 4.00 -10.27
CA SER A 48 -0.49 3.71 -11.65
C SER A 48 -1.50 2.72 -12.24
N PRO A 49 -1.37 2.32 -13.52
CA PRO A 49 -2.20 1.25 -14.09
C PRO A 49 -2.05 -0.12 -13.40
N ARG A 50 -0.97 -0.35 -12.64
CA ARG A 50 -0.64 -1.66 -12.04
C ARG A 50 -0.59 -1.66 -10.52
N ALA A 51 -0.43 -0.50 -9.90
CA ALA A 51 -0.10 -0.39 -8.49
C ALA A 51 -0.72 0.83 -7.84
N GLY A 52 -0.81 0.81 -6.51
CA GLY A 52 -1.19 1.98 -5.71
C GLY A 52 -0.24 2.18 -4.55
N ARG A 53 0.06 3.44 -4.25
CA ARG A 53 0.77 3.85 -3.03
C ARG A 53 -0.28 3.99 -1.94
N VAL A 54 -0.08 3.29 -0.84
CA VAL A 54 -0.99 3.33 0.31
C VAL A 54 -0.22 3.70 1.56
N GLU A 55 -0.76 4.67 2.29
CA GLU A 55 -0.38 4.98 3.66
C GLU A 55 -1.30 4.24 4.63
N PHE A 56 -0.75 3.64 5.68
CA PHE A 56 -1.52 2.87 6.65
C PHE A 56 -0.92 3.00 8.04
N ILE A 57 -1.69 2.63 9.05
CA ILE A 57 -1.22 2.53 10.43
C ILE A 57 -1.05 1.04 10.74
N ASP A 58 0.16 0.64 11.11
CA ASP A 58 0.42 -0.75 11.51
C ASP A 58 -0.18 -1.09 12.88
N GLU A 59 -0.12 -2.37 13.27
CA GLU A 59 -0.60 -2.86 14.57
C GLU A 59 0.07 -2.22 15.79
N HIS A 60 1.19 -1.51 15.58
CA HIS A 60 1.93 -0.80 16.62
C HIS A 60 1.66 0.72 16.58
N GLY A 61 0.67 1.17 15.83
CA GLY A 61 0.27 2.58 15.75
C GLY A 61 1.21 3.44 14.91
N ARG A 62 2.05 2.86 14.06
CA ARG A 62 3.04 3.61 13.25
C ARG A 62 2.54 3.81 11.83
N ASN A 63 2.77 5.00 11.30
CA ASN A 63 2.53 5.29 9.89
C ASN A 63 3.55 4.55 9.01
N GLY A 64 3.05 3.70 8.13
CA GLY A 64 3.79 3.07 7.04
C GLY A 64 3.28 3.55 5.69
N ALA A 65 4.13 3.46 4.67
CA ALA A 65 3.73 3.68 3.29
C ALA A 65 4.31 2.57 2.41
N VAL A 66 3.51 2.04 1.49
CA VAL A 66 3.91 0.91 0.66
C VAL A 66 3.25 1.00 -0.71
N TRP A 67 3.97 0.55 -1.75
CA TRP A 67 3.41 0.25 -3.06
C TRP A 67 2.92 -1.20 -3.08
N VAL A 68 1.66 -1.36 -3.44
CA VAL A 68 1.03 -2.67 -3.63
C VAL A 68 0.46 -2.79 -5.03
N TRP A 69 0.20 -4.02 -5.47
CA TRP A 69 -0.57 -4.26 -6.68
C TRP A 69 -1.95 -3.61 -6.58
N ALA A 70 -2.46 -3.05 -7.69
CA ALA A 70 -3.76 -2.39 -7.72
C ALA A 70 -4.90 -3.35 -7.29
N THR A 71 -4.75 -4.65 -7.59
CA THR A 71 -5.68 -5.71 -7.19
C THR A 71 -5.68 -6.02 -5.69
N ALA A 72 -4.65 -5.59 -4.96
CA ALA A 72 -4.57 -5.72 -3.51
C ALA A 72 -5.34 -4.60 -2.78
N ILE A 73 -5.84 -3.60 -3.51
CA ILE A 73 -6.55 -2.46 -2.95
C ILE A 73 -8.05 -2.62 -3.21
N GLN A 74 -8.83 -2.50 -2.14
CA GLN A 74 -10.28 -2.53 -2.16
C GLN A 74 -10.79 -1.15 -1.75
N ARG A 75 -11.63 -0.54 -2.59
CA ARG A 75 -12.35 0.67 -2.21
C ARG A 75 -13.38 0.33 -1.13
N ARG A 76 -13.50 1.21 -0.16
CA ARG A 76 -14.54 1.15 0.86
C ARG A 76 -15.84 1.73 0.33
#